data_AF-A0A1C6JAQ2-F1
#
_entry.id   AF-A0A1C6JAQ2-F1
#
_cell.length_a   1.000
_cell.length_b   1.000
_cell.length_c   1.000
_cell.angle_alpha   90.00
_cell.angle_beta   90.00
_cell.angle_gamma   90.00
#
_symmetry.space_group_name_H-M   'P 1'
#
loop_
_entity.id
_entity.type
_entity.pdbx_description
1 polymer ?
#
loop_
_entity_poly.entity_id
_entity_poly.type
_entity_poly.pdbx_seq_one_letter_code
_entity_poly.pdbx_strand_id
1 'polypeptide(L)' 'MSYRGSIKMSAEQIVADYAKTFGKEPSDKLCELLLLFANGTATAYEEGFQDGLKMAQEMSNESDDIL' A
#
# COMPACT_ATOMS: atom_id res chain seq x y z
N MET A 1 -9.21 -1.69 -13.14
CA MET A 1 -7.97 -1.11 -12.56
C MET A 1 -7.08 -2.25 -12.09
N SER A 2 -5.76 -2.19 -12.32
CA SER A 2 -4.84 -3.22 -11.79
C SER A 2 -4.49 -2.92 -10.33
N TYR A 3 -4.36 -3.95 -9.49
CA TYR A 3 -4.07 -3.86 -8.06
C TYR A 3 -2.82 -3.01 -7.74
N ARG A 4 -1.83 -3.02 -8.63
CA ARG A 4 -0.59 -2.21 -8.53
C ARG A 4 -0.82 -0.70 -8.67
N GLY A 5 -1.88 -0.28 -9.36
CA GLY A 5 -2.21 1.14 -9.51
C GLY A 5 -2.76 1.76 -8.22
N SER A 6 -3.40 0.95 -7.38
CA SER A 6 -4.10 1.38 -6.16
C SER A 6 -3.15 1.65 -4.98
N ILE A 7 -1.97 1.00 -4.95
CA ILE A 7 -1.01 1.06 -3.84
C ILE A 7 -0.27 2.42 -3.78
N LYS A 8 -0.30 3.18 -4.87
CA LYS A 8 0.30 4.52 -4.94
C LYS A 8 -0.71 5.65 -4.74
N MET A 9 -1.99 5.33 -4.55
CA MET A 9 -2.99 6.37 -4.35
C MET A 9 -2.93 6.86 -2.92
N SER A 10 -2.79 8.18 -2.76
CA SER A 10 -2.86 8.79 -1.43
C SER A 10 -4.28 8.63 -0.87
N ALA A 11 -4.37 8.70 0.44
CA ALA A 11 -5.64 8.61 1.13
C ALA A 11 -6.62 9.71 0.64
N GLU A 12 -6.12 10.90 0.26
CA GLU A 12 -6.96 11.95 -0.36
C GLU A 12 -7.47 11.57 -1.75
N GLN A 13 -6.68 10.85 -2.55
CA GLN A 13 -7.10 10.40 -3.88
C GLN A 13 -8.22 9.35 -3.80
N ILE A 14 -8.19 8.48 -2.78
CA ILE A 14 -9.24 7.48 -2.54
C ILE A 14 -10.57 8.17 -2.15
N VAL A 15 -10.49 9.20 -1.30
CA VAL A 15 -11.67 10.02 -0.94
C VAL A 15 -12.21 10.78 -2.16
N ALA A 16 -11.32 11.35 -2.98
CA ALA A 16 -11.71 12.03 -4.21
C ALA A 16 -12.38 11.10 -5.24
N ASP A 17 -11.86 9.88 -5.42
CA ASP A 17 -12.45 8.88 -6.32
C ASP A 17 -13.79 8.37 -5.80
N TYR A 18 -13.96 8.24 -4.48
CA TYR A 18 -15.26 7.94 -3.89
C TYR A 18 -16.28 9.04 -4.22
N ALA A 19 -15.92 10.31 -4.02
CA ALA A 19 -16.79 11.44 -4.31
C ALA A 19 -17.16 11.51 -5.80
N LYS A 20 -16.20 11.25 -6.69
CA LYS A 20 -16.42 11.20 -8.13
C LYS A 20 -17.33 10.05 -8.57
N THR A 21 -17.24 8.90 -7.91
CA THR A 21 -18.00 7.69 -8.25
C THR A 21 -19.45 7.76 -7.76
N PHE A 22 -19.64 8.27 -6.53
CA PHE A 22 -20.94 8.26 -5.87
C PHE A 22 -21.65 9.62 -5.87
N GLY A 23 -20.99 10.67 -6.38
CA GLY A 23 -21.53 12.04 -6.46
C GLY A 23 -21.74 12.71 -5.10
N LYS A 24 -21.15 12.15 -4.03
CA LYS A 24 -21.28 12.65 -2.66
C LYS A 24 -19.99 12.39 -1.89
N GLU A 25 -19.66 13.27 -0.97
CA GLU A 25 -18.55 13.03 -0.06
C GLU A 25 -18.86 11.84 0.88
N PRO A 26 -17.84 11.05 1.25
CA PRO A 26 -18.02 10.01 2.26
C PRO A 26 -18.38 10.67 3.60
N SER A 27 -19.22 10.00 4.39
CA SER A 27 -19.47 10.45 5.77
C SER A 27 -18.18 10.38 6.59
N ASP A 28 -18.07 11.16 7.67
CA ASP A 28 -16.86 11.23 8.50
C ASP A 28 -16.30 9.85 8.88
N LYS A 29 -17.17 8.93 9.34
CA LYS A 29 -16.78 7.55 9.67
C LYS A 29 -16.31 6.74 8.46
N LEU A 30 -16.92 6.95 7.30
CA LEU A 30 -16.51 6.26 6.08
C LEU A 30 -15.19 6.81 5.56
N CYS A 31 -14.97 8.12 5.70
CA CYS A 31 -13.70 8.76 5.40
C CYS A 31 -12.59 8.18 6.28
N GLU A 32 -12.78 8.12 7.60
CA GLU A 32 -11.83 7.50 8.53
C GLU A 32 -11.50 6.03 8.16
N LEU A 33 -12.50 5.24 7.80
CA LEU A 33 -12.30 3.85 7.36
C LEU A 33 -11.50 3.75 6.05
N LEU A 34 -11.78 4.63 5.08
CA LEU A 34 -11.05 4.67 3.81
C LEU A 34 -9.59 5.10 4.05
N LEU A 35 -9.36 6.09 4.91
CA LEU A 35 -8.02 6.54 5.29
C LEU A 35 -7.24 5.43 6.03
N LEU A 36 -7.89 4.75 6.98
CA LEU A 36 -7.28 3.64 7.72
C LEU A 36 -6.88 2.49 6.78
N PHE A 37 -7.74 2.14 5.83
CA PHE A 37 -7.46 1.12 4.83
C PHE A 37 -6.30 1.54 3.91
N ALA A 38 -6.33 2.76 3.39
CA ALA A 38 -5.29 3.29 2.51
C ALA A 38 -3.91 3.30 3.19
N ASN A 39 -3.85 3.82 4.40
CA ASN A 39 -2.60 3.92 5.16
C ASN A 39 -2.12 2.53 5.60
N GLY A 40 -3.01 1.68 6.11
CA GLY A 40 -2.65 0.33 6.55
C GLY A 40 -2.15 -0.56 5.41
N THR A 41 -2.75 -0.45 4.22
CA THR A 41 -2.29 -1.20 3.04
C THR A 41 -0.97 -0.66 2.49
N ALA A 42 -0.72 0.65 2.55
CA ALA A 42 0.57 1.23 2.20
C ALA A 42 1.68 0.76 3.14
N THR A 43 1.46 0.84 4.46
CA THR A 43 2.44 0.39 5.47
C THR A 43 2.73 -1.11 5.35
N ALA A 44 1.70 -1.96 5.27
CA ALA A 44 1.89 -3.40 5.13
C ALA A 44 2.59 -3.80 3.83
N TYR A 45 2.35 -3.05 2.74
CA TYR A 45 3.06 -3.25 1.49
C TYR A 45 4.53 -2.85 1.59
N GLU A 46 4.84 -1.73 2.22
CA GLU A 46 6.20 -1.23 2.40
C GLU A 46 7.02 -2.16 3.31
N GLU A 47 6.44 -2.61 4.43
CA GLU A 47 7.06 -3.59 5.33
C GLU A 47 7.31 -4.93 4.63
N GLY A 48 6.28 -5.51 3.99
CA GLY A 48 6.44 -6.78 3.28
C GLY A 48 7.40 -6.71 2.08
N PHE A 49 7.47 -5.54 1.41
CA PHE A 49 8.43 -5.31 0.33
C PHE A 49 9.86 -5.19 0.86
N GLN A 50 10.07 -4.48 1.97
CA GLN A 50 11.38 -4.36 2.61
C GLN A 50 11.87 -5.70 3.18
N ASP A 51 10.99 -6.48 3.81
CA ASP A 51 11.31 -7.82 4.29
C ASP A 51 11.71 -8.76 3.14
N GLY A 52 11.00 -8.68 2.01
CA GLY A 52 11.35 -9.43 0.80
C GLY A 52 12.71 -9.03 0.22
N LEU A 53 13.04 -7.73 0.18
CA LEU A 53 14.36 -7.25 -0.24
C LEU A 53 15.46 -7.73 0.69
N LYS A 54 15.22 -7.71 2.00
CA LYS A 54 16.18 -8.15 3.01
C LYS A 54 16.48 -9.65 2.90
N MET A 55 15.45 -10.50 2.76
CA MET A 55 15.64 -11.94 2.55
C MET A 55 16.40 -12.26 1.25
N ALA A 56 16.11 -11.53 0.17
CA ALA A 56 16.85 -11.70 -1.09
C ALA A 56 18.33 -11.32 -0.95
N GLN A 57 18.63 -10.29 -0.14
CA GLN A 57 19.99 -9.85 0.13
C GLN A 57 20.76 -10.82 1.03
N GLU A 58 20.10 -11.39 2.04
CA GLU A 58 20.65 -12.44 2.91
C GLU A 58 20.98 -13.72 2.12
N MET A 59 20.09 -14.17 1.22
CA MET A 59 20.37 -15.30 0.33
C MET A 59 21.55 -15.03 -0.63
N SER A 60 21.67 -13.81 -1.15
CA SER A 60 22.80 -13.44 -2.03
C SER A 60 24.13 -13.50 -1.28
N ASN A 61 24.19 -13.00 -0.05
CA ASN A 61 25.42 -13.02 0.75
C ASN A 61 25.81 -14.44 1.19
N GLU A 62 24.85 -15.29 1.54
CA GLU A 62 25.14 -16.71 1.84
C GLU A 62 25.64 -17.48 0.62
N SER A 63 25.26 -17.06 -0.59
CA SER A 63 25.71 -17.70 -1.84
C SER A 63 27.18 -17.36 -2.17
N ASP A 64 27.64 -16.16 -1.82
CA ASP A 64 29.00 -15.69 -2.08
C ASP A 64 30.03 -16.20 -1.05
N ASP A 65 29.60 -16.54 0.18
CA ASP A 65 30.47 -17.11 1.24
C ASP A 65 30.78 -18.61 1.04
N ILE A 66 30.19 -19.27 0.03
CA ILE A 66 30.37 -20.70 -0.28
C ILE A 66 31.36 -20.92 -1.46
N LEU A 67 31.91 -19.85 -2.06
CA LEU A 67 32.93 -19.88 -3.12
C LEU A 67 34.34 -19.53 -2.60
#